data_AF-A0A9Q3IF20-F1
#
_entry.id   AF-A0A9Q3IF20-F1
#
_cell.length_a   1.000
_cell.length_b   1.000
_cell.length_c   1.000
_cell.angle_alpha   90.00
_cell.angle_beta   90.00
_cell.angle_gamma   90.00
#
_symmetry.space_group_name_H-M   'P 1'
#
loop_
_entity.id
_entity.type
_entity.pdbx_description
1 polymer ?
#
loop_
_entity_poly.entity_id
_entity_poly.type
_entity_poly.pdbx_seq_one_letter_code
_entity_poly.pdbx_strand_id
1 'polypeptide(L)'
;MDILHQHQQSQIPKGSPNCDIWDGLAWRCFTGTRNINDPTFISIPDALACSIFVDWFNAHGKSTWLASIGTIMLISLNLPPSERLKPENFYVAGIIPGPRDPIALQLNYLLMPLIKELKELW
;
A
#
# COMPACT_ATOMS: atom_id res chain seq x y z
N MET A 1 -18.18 0.48 16.39
CA MET A 1 -18.36 0.73 14.95
C MET A 1 -16.99 0.71 14.32
N ASP A 2 -16.84 -0.06 13.25
CA ASP A 2 -15.56 -0.33 12.60
C ASP A 2 -14.96 0.93 11.95
N ILE A 3 -13.67 1.16 12.16
CA ILE A 3 -12.94 2.36 11.69
C ILE A 3 -12.96 2.42 10.15
N LEU A 4 -13.02 1.26 9.51
CA LEU A 4 -13.10 1.09 8.07
C LEU A 4 -14.45 1.56 7.49
N HIS A 5 -15.55 1.22 8.17
CA HIS A 5 -16.90 1.62 7.74
C HIS A 5 -17.14 3.13 7.87
N GLN A 6 -16.53 3.79 8.87
CA GLN A 6 -16.65 5.24 9.03
C GLN A 6 -15.93 6.01 7.90
N HIS A 7 -14.78 5.52 7.44
CA HIS A 7 -14.03 6.17 6.35
C HIS A 7 -14.70 5.99 4.98
N GLN A 8 -15.23 4.81 4.67
CA GLN A 8 -15.96 4.57 3.42
C GLN A 8 -17.21 5.46 3.27
N GLN A 9 -17.82 5.87 4.38
CA GLN A 9 -19.01 6.74 4.39
C GLN A 9 -18.68 8.24 4.47
N SER A 10 -17.44 8.63 4.81
CA SER A 10 -17.06 10.03 4.93
C SER A 10 -16.76 10.66 3.57
N GLN A 11 -17.74 11.36 2.99
CA GLN A 11 -17.52 12.30 1.90
C GLN A 11 -16.96 13.61 2.50
N ILE A 12 -15.68 13.90 2.26
CA ILE A 12 -15.07 15.16 2.71
C ILE A 12 -15.68 16.32 1.89
N PRO A 13 -16.03 17.47 2.52
CA PRO A 13 -16.68 18.58 1.82
C PRO A 13 -15.87 19.07 0.62
N LYS A 14 -16.54 19.27 -0.53
CA LYS A 14 -15.94 19.89 -1.73
C LYS A 14 -15.37 21.26 -1.38
N GLY A 15 -14.05 21.39 -1.31
CA GLY A 15 -13.35 22.65 -1.05
C GLY A 15 -12.16 22.57 -0.10
N SER A 16 -11.92 21.44 0.57
CA SER A 16 -10.66 21.21 1.28
C SER A 16 -9.51 21.03 0.28
N PRO A 17 -8.28 21.50 0.59
CA PRO A 17 -7.10 21.09 -0.17
C PRO A 17 -7.07 19.56 -0.17
N ASN A 18 -6.76 18.92 -1.31
CA ASN A 18 -6.67 17.46 -1.48
C ASN A 18 -5.99 16.85 -0.24
N CYS A 19 -6.82 16.33 0.67
CA CYS A 19 -6.41 15.95 2.01
C CYS A 19 -6.05 14.47 2.05
N ASP A 20 -6.44 13.73 1.00
CA ASP A 20 -6.20 12.31 0.85
C ASP A 20 -5.84 11.94 -0.60
N ILE A 21 -5.16 10.80 -0.78
CA ILE A 21 -4.89 10.19 -2.08
C ILE A 21 -6.19 9.94 -2.86
N TRP A 22 -7.26 9.59 -2.16
CA TRP A 22 -8.59 9.33 -2.73
C TRP A 22 -9.26 10.56 -3.33
N ASP A 23 -8.80 11.77 -3.01
CA ASP A 23 -9.31 13.01 -3.62
C ASP A 23 -8.79 13.20 -5.06
N GLY A 24 -7.69 12.53 -5.41
CA GLY A 24 -7.07 12.60 -6.72
C GLY A 24 -7.95 11.99 -7.83
N LEU A 25 -8.03 12.69 -8.96
CA LEU A 25 -8.84 12.25 -10.12
C LEU A 25 -8.48 10.85 -10.60
N ALA A 26 -7.19 10.49 -10.56
CA ALA A 26 -6.72 9.16 -10.97
C ALA A 26 -7.44 8.04 -10.20
N TRP A 27 -7.61 8.20 -8.88
CA TRP A 27 -8.24 7.19 -8.03
C TRP A 27 -9.76 7.28 -8.02
N ARG A 28 -10.31 8.50 -8.08
CA ARG A 28 -11.77 8.71 -8.18
C ARG A 28 -12.37 8.12 -9.44
N CYS A 29 -11.63 8.13 -10.54
CA CYS A 29 -12.06 7.59 -11.84
C CYS A 29 -11.50 6.20 -12.12
N PHE A 30 -10.72 5.62 -11.21
CA PHE A 30 -10.17 4.28 -11.40
C PHE A 30 -11.30 3.26 -11.31
N THR A 31 -11.60 2.55 -12.40
CA THR A 31 -12.62 1.48 -12.42
C THR A 31 -12.06 0.14 -11.97
N GLY A 32 -10.74 0.00 -11.86
CA GLY A 32 -10.09 -1.28 -11.58
C GLY A 32 -10.04 -2.22 -12.78
N THR A 33 -10.99 -2.12 -13.70
CA THR A 33 -11.07 -2.96 -14.89
C THR A 33 -10.53 -2.22 -16.11
N ARG A 34 -10.47 -2.92 -17.26
CA ARG A 34 -10.20 -2.27 -18.56
C ARG A 34 -11.44 -1.61 -19.16
N ASN A 35 -12.60 -1.68 -18.50
CA ASN A 35 -13.85 -1.11 -18.97
C ASN A 35 -14.16 0.19 -18.22
N ILE A 36 -14.31 1.27 -18.98
CA ILE A 36 -14.58 2.61 -18.42
C ILE A 36 -16.02 2.75 -17.89
N ASN A 37 -16.92 1.85 -18.29
CA ASN A 37 -18.32 1.88 -17.86
C ASN A 37 -18.56 1.14 -16.54
N ASP A 38 -17.55 0.44 -16.00
CA ASP A 38 -17.67 -0.27 -14.74
C ASP A 38 -17.67 0.73 -13.56
N PRO A 39 -18.27 0.36 -12.41
CA PRO A 39 -18.21 1.19 -11.20
C PRO A 39 -16.78 1.54 -10.83
N THR A 40 -16.57 2.72 -10.24
CA THR A 40 -15.24 3.11 -9.75
C THR A 40 -14.86 2.24 -8.56
N PHE A 41 -13.58 1.93 -8.41
CA PHE A 41 -13.05 1.08 -7.34
C PHE A 41 -13.54 1.52 -5.96
N ILE A 42 -13.54 2.84 -5.70
CA ILE A 42 -14.01 3.44 -4.42
C ILE A 42 -15.50 3.19 -4.16
N SER A 43 -16.30 2.96 -5.21
CA SER A 43 -17.74 2.69 -5.09
C SER A 43 -18.08 1.22 -4.85
N ILE A 44 -17.11 0.31 -5.00
CA ILE A 44 -17.30 -1.11 -4.79
C ILE A 44 -17.31 -1.39 -3.28
N PRO A 45 -18.39 -1.99 -2.73
CA PRO A 45 -18.44 -2.37 -1.32
C PRO A 45 -17.28 -3.30 -0.97
N ASP A 46 -16.71 -3.12 0.22
CA ASP A 46 -15.63 -3.95 0.77
C ASP A 46 -14.35 -4.01 -0.08
N ALA A 47 -14.18 -3.10 -1.04
CA ALA A 47 -12.96 -3.00 -1.83
C ALA A 47 -11.76 -2.61 -0.95
N LEU A 48 -10.75 -3.46 -0.93
CA LEU A 48 -9.53 -3.27 -0.15
C LEU A 48 -8.43 -2.64 -1.01
N ALA A 49 -7.95 -1.48 -0.58
CA ALA A 49 -6.81 -0.82 -1.16
C ALA A 49 -5.62 -0.85 -0.21
N CYS A 50 -4.49 -1.29 -0.72
CA CYS A 50 -3.23 -1.34 0.00
C CYS A 50 -2.14 -0.62 -0.79
N SER A 51 -1.26 0.09 -0.09
CA SER A 51 0.01 0.58 -0.63
C SER A 51 1.12 -0.43 -0.30
N ILE A 52 1.99 -0.70 -1.27
CA ILE A 52 3.19 -1.52 -1.08
C ILE A 52 4.38 -0.58 -0.88
N PHE A 53 5.12 -0.79 0.19
CA PHE A 53 6.36 -0.09 0.48
C PHE A 53 7.52 -1.09 0.53
N VAL A 54 8.59 -0.81 -0.21
CA VAL A 54 9.82 -1.61 -0.18
C VAL A 54 10.98 -0.67 0.05
N ASP A 55 11.75 -0.92 1.11
CA ASP A 55 12.90 -0.10 1.48
C ASP A 55 14.01 -0.94 2.10
N TRP A 56 15.23 -0.40 2.06
CA TRP A 56 16.46 -1.02 2.53
C TRP A 56 17.11 -0.15 3.60
N PHE A 57 17.48 -0.77 4.71
CA PHE A 57 18.16 -0.08 5.79
C PHE A 57 19.33 -0.89 6.32
N ASN A 58 20.28 -0.19 6.93
CA ASN A 58 21.43 -0.81 7.58
C ASN A 58 21.08 -1.18 9.02
N ALA A 59 20.84 -2.47 9.28
CA ALA A 59 20.48 -2.95 10.61
C ALA A 59 21.63 -2.85 11.64
N HIS A 60 22.88 -2.71 11.18
CA HIS A 60 24.07 -2.63 12.04
C HIS A 60 24.63 -1.20 12.18
N GLY A 61 23.93 -0.18 11.67
CA GLY A 61 24.32 1.23 11.79
C GLY A 61 25.35 1.71 10.77
N LYS A 62 25.85 2.95 10.94
CA LYS A 62 26.54 3.75 9.91
C LYS A 62 27.87 3.19 9.37
N SER A 63 28.40 2.08 9.90
CA SER A 63 29.81 1.71 9.70
C SER A 63 30.05 0.45 8.87
N THR A 64 29.03 -0.31 8.46
CA THR A 64 29.27 -1.53 7.67
C THR A 64 28.36 -1.61 6.45
N TRP A 65 28.95 -1.60 5.25
CA TRP A 65 28.24 -1.90 3.98
C TRP A 65 27.78 -3.37 3.88
N LEU A 66 27.87 -4.12 4.98
CA LEU A 66 27.85 -5.58 5.01
C LEU A 66 26.49 -6.16 5.41
N ALA A 67 25.49 -5.32 5.69
CA ALA A 67 24.19 -5.78 6.15
C ALA A 67 23.06 -4.80 5.80
N SER A 68 22.78 -4.65 4.50
CA SER A 68 21.49 -4.10 4.07
C SER A 68 20.38 -5.13 4.30
N ILE A 69 19.31 -4.75 4.97
CA ILE A 69 18.10 -5.58 5.12
C ILE A 69 16.95 -4.82 4.45
N GLY A 70 16.23 -5.52 3.57
CA GLY A 70 15.04 -4.98 2.93
C GLY A 70 13.77 -5.41 3.67
N THR A 71 12.75 -4.56 3.67
CA THR A 71 11.40 -4.93 4.15
C THR A 71 10.38 -4.68 3.06
N ILE A 72 9.43 -5.59 2.90
CA ILE A 72 8.22 -5.40 2.09
C ILE A 72 7.07 -5.18 3.08
N MET A 73 6.47 -4.00 3.06
CA MET A 73 5.35 -3.62 3.94
C MET A 73 4.10 -3.31 3.12
N LEU A 74 2.94 -3.61 3.69
CA LEU A 74 1.64 -3.18 3.21
C LEU A 74 1.02 -2.22 4.22
N ILE A 75 0.34 -1.19 3.70
CA ILE A 75 -0.45 -0.23 4.47
C ILE A 75 -1.84 -0.21 3.87
N SER A 76 -2.88 -0.39 4.70
CA SER A 76 -4.26 -0.21 4.25
C SER A 76 -4.55 1.27 3.99
N LEU A 77 -4.95 1.58 2.75
CA LEU A 77 -5.38 2.92 2.36
C LEU A 77 -6.85 3.19 2.74
N ASN A 78 -7.58 2.15 3.19
CA ASN A 78 -8.94 2.29 3.72
C ASN A 78 -8.97 2.88 5.15
N LEU A 79 -7.82 2.94 5.83
CA LEU A 79 -7.71 3.64 7.11
C LEU A 79 -7.70 5.17 6.91
N PRO A 80 -8.16 5.96 7.89
CA PRO A 80 -8.01 7.42 7.87
C PRO A 80 -6.53 7.82 7.72
N PRO A 81 -6.20 8.94 7.02
CA PRO A 81 -4.82 9.36 6.80
C PRO A 81 -3.95 9.43 8.06
N SER A 82 -4.52 9.82 9.20
CA SER A 82 -3.82 9.89 10.49
C SER A 82 -3.47 8.53 11.10
N GLU A 83 -4.11 7.45 10.65
CA GLU A 83 -3.94 6.10 11.18
C GLU A 83 -3.00 5.24 10.33
N ARG A 84 -2.92 5.50 9.02
CA ARG A 84 -2.20 4.65 8.04
C ARG A 84 -0.75 4.35 8.39
N LEU A 85 -0.02 5.33 8.92
CA LEU A 85 1.42 5.23 9.18
C LEU A 85 1.76 4.90 10.64
N LYS A 86 0.76 4.52 11.44
CA LYS A 86 1.03 4.03 12.79
C LYS A 86 1.68 2.65 12.74
N PRO A 87 2.69 2.36 13.57
CA PRO A 87 3.41 1.09 13.53
C PRO A 87 2.51 -0.16 13.60
N GLU A 88 1.42 -0.10 14.36
CA GLU A 88 0.43 -1.16 14.50
C GLU A 88 -0.36 -1.46 13.22
N ASN A 89 -0.37 -0.54 12.26
CA ASN A 89 -1.08 -0.67 10.98
C ASN A 89 -0.14 -1.06 9.82
N PHE A 90 1.14 -1.32 10.11
CA PHE A 90 2.06 -1.89 9.14
C PHE A 90 1.95 -3.41 9.12
N TYR A 91 1.64 -3.95 7.94
CA TYR A 91 1.73 -5.38 7.69
C TYR A 91 3.06 -5.71 7.02
N VAL A 92 3.94 -6.42 7.70
CA VAL A 92 5.21 -6.87 7.14
C VAL A 92 4.97 -8.12 6.30
N ALA A 93 4.95 -7.95 4.98
CA ALA A 93 4.75 -9.03 4.02
C ALA A 93 6.03 -9.83 3.74
N GLY A 94 7.21 -9.25 4.01
CA GLY A 94 8.46 -9.96 3.83
C GLY A 94 9.68 -9.21 4.35
N ILE A 95 10.73 -9.97 4.66
CA ILE A 95 12.06 -9.46 5.01
C ILE A 95 13.04 -10.04 3.99
N ILE A 96 13.79 -9.16 3.33
CA ILE A 96 14.80 -9.50 2.34
C ILE A 96 16.17 -9.48 3.04
N PRO A 97 16.82 -10.63 3.22
CA PRO A 97 18.12 -10.69 3.86
C PRO A 97 19.20 -10.03 3.00
N GLY A 98 20.19 -9.44 3.66
CA GLY A 98 21.37 -8.85 3.05
C GLY A 98 22.36 -9.87 2.47
N PRO A 99 23.56 -9.42 2.07
CA PRO A 99 24.22 -8.17 2.51
C PRO A 99 23.94 -6.94 1.62
N ARG A 100 23.38 -7.13 0.42
CA ARG A 100 23.17 -6.07 -0.58
C ARG A 100 21.74 -6.06 -1.08
N ASP A 101 21.33 -4.89 -1.55
CA ASP A 101 20.03 -4.69 -2.17
C ASP A 101 19.92 -5.55 -3.44
N PRO A 102 18.77 -6.22 -3.67
CA PRO A 102 18.55 -6.99 -4.88
C PRO A 102 18.50 -6.05 -6.09
N ILE A 103 18.98 -6.53 -7.23
CA ILE A 103 18.73 -5.83 -8.50
C ILE A 103 17.23 -5.90 -8.84
N ALA A 104 16.73 -5.00 -9.68
CA ALA A 104 15.30 -4.91 -10.02
C ALA A 104 14.67 -6.25 -10.45
N LEU A 105 15.40 -7.08 -11.21
CA LEU A 105 14.93 -8.40 -11.60
C LEU A 105 14.75 -9.35 -10.42
N GLN A 106 15.68 -9.33 -9.45
CA GLN A 106 15.58 -10.14 -8.23
C GLN A 106 14.42 -9.66 -7.35
N LEU A 107 14.21 -8.35 -7.25
CA LEU A 107 13.08 -7.79 -6.53
C LEU A 107 11.74 -8.27 -7.10
N ASN A 108 11.60 -8.35 -8.42
CA ASN A 108 10.39 -8.89 -9.05
C ASN A 108 10.09 -10.32 -8.57
N TYR A 109 11.09 -11.20 -8.51
CA TYR A 109 10.92 -12.56 -8.00
C TYR A 109 10.55 -12.59 -6.52
N LEU A 110 11.11 -11.68 -5.71
CA LEU A 110 10.79 -11.56 -4.28
C LEU A 110 9.35 -11.06 -4.04
N LEU A 111 8.83 -10.21 -4.93
CA LEU A 111 7.45 -9.71 -4.85
C LEU A 111 6.42 -10.69 -5.41
N MET A 112 6.81 -11.67 -6.24
CA MET A 112 5.88 -12.60 -6.89
C MET A 112 4.89 -13.29 -5.93
N PRO A 113 5.30 -13.82 -4.76
CA PRO A 113 4.37 -14.44 -3.82
C PRO A 113 3.29 -13.47 -3.34
N LEU A 114 3.69 -12.26 -2.93
CA LEU A 114 2.77 -11.22 -2.49
C LEU A 114 1.82 -10.78 -3.62
N ILE A 115 2.33 -10.59 -4.84
CA ILE A 115 1.50 -10.25 -6.00
C ILE A 115 0.52 -11.37 -6.33
N LYS A 116 0.88 -12.64 -6.12
CA LYS A 116 -0.04 -13.77 -6.31
C LYS A 116 -1.20 -13.69 -5.32
N GLU A 117 -0.92 -13.45 -4.05
CA GLU A 117 -1.96 -13.30 -3.01
C GLU A 117 -2.86 -12.08 -3.29
N LEU A 118 -2.28 -10.93 -3.65
CA LEU A 118 -3.04 -9.74 -4.00
C LEU A 118 -3.94 -9.94 -5.22
N LYS A 119 -3.57 -10.82 -6.16
CA LYS A 119 -4.43 -11.19 -7.30
C LYS A 119 -5.57 -12.12 -6.93
N GLU A 120 -5.43 -12.92 -5.87
CA GLU A 120 -6.54 -13.74 -5.35
C GLU A 120 -7.57 -12.87 -4.60
N LEU A 121 -7.14 -11.69 -4.11
CA LEU A 121 -8.00 -10.69 -3.45
C LEU A 121 -8.63 -9.67 -4.41
N TRP A 122 -8.31 -9.73 -5.71
CA TRP A 122 -8.80 -8.82 -6.75
C TRP A 122 -9.95 -9.44 -7.54
#